data_AF-A0A5S3YEP1-F1
#
_entry.id   AF-A0A5S3YEP1-F1
#
_cell.length_a   1.000
_cell.length_b   1.000
_cell.length_c   1.000
_cell.angle_alpha   90.00
_cell.angle_beta   90.00
_cell.angle_gamma   90.00
#
_symmetry.space_group_name_H-M   'P 1'
#
loop_
_entity.id
_entity.type
_entity.pdbx_description
1 polymer ?
#
loop_
_entity_poly.entity_id
_entity_poly.type
_entity_poly.pdbx_seq_one_letter_code
_entity_poly.pdbx_strand_id
1 'polypeptide(L)'
;MRPRVKLTNATLISIKSDLEDKVEQVLYATFAEDSKNGKKGEALFSTKVMEVNGLEYRTFGADFYILDAEPQKFDVDVFEFNLMHECMYSPNELLELREMLPAGY
;
A
#
# COMPACT_ATOMS: atom_id res chain seq x y z
N MET A 1 -17.60 -14.41 -10.60
CA MET A 1 -16.66 -14.40 -9.46
C MET A 1 -15.47 -13.54 -9.88
N ARG A 2 -15.14 -12.47 -9.15
CA ARG A 2 -13.94 -11.67 -9.47
C ARG A 2 -12.69 -12.47 -9.10
N PRO A 3 -11.59 -12.40 -9.86
CA PRO A 3 -10.37 -13.14 -9.57
C PRO A 3 -9.79 -12.66 -8.24
N ARG A 4 -9.28 -13.61 -7.44
CA ARG A 4 -8.48 -13.29 -6.25
C ARG A 4 -7.02 -13.29 -6.65
N VAL A 5 -6.32 -12.21 -6.35
CA VAL A 5 -4.92 -12.03 -6.75
C VAL A 5 -4.03 -12.21 -5.54
N LYS A 6 -3.03 -13.09 -5.65
CA LYS A 6 -2.08 -13.34 -4.57
C LYS A 6 -0.99 -12.28 -4.56
N LEU A 7 -0.76 -11.71 -3.39
CA LEU A 7 0.30 -10.74 -3.13
C LEU A 7 1.24 -11.26 -2.05
N THR A 8 2.46 -10.77 -2.08
CA THR A 8 3.52 -11.00 -1.09
C THR A 8 4.19 -9.67 -0.73
N ASN A 9 5.01 -9.66 0.32
CA ASN A 9 5.72 -8.46 0.80
C ASN A 9 4.80 -7.25 1.00
N ALA A 10 3.62 -7.50 1.55
CA ALA A 10 2.60 -6.47 1.68
C ALA A 10 2.88 -5.52 2.84
N THR A 11 2.60 -4.24 2.60
CA THR A 11 2.66 -3.15 3.57
C THR A 11 1.35 -2.37 3.51
N LEU A 12 0.71 -2.21 4.66
CA LEU A 12 -0.45 -1.38 4.87
C LEU A 12 0.01 0.02 5.28
N ILE A 13 -0.16 0.97 4.36
CA ILE A 13 0.18 2.38 4.54
C ILE A 13 -1.00 3.08 5.22
N SER A 14 -0.74 3.70 6.36
CA SER A 14 -1.69 4.48 7.14
C SER A 14 -1.39 5.97 6.95
N ILE A 15 -2.33 6.70 6.36
CA ILE A 15 -2.17 8.12 6.07
C ILE A 15 -2.73 8.93 7.24
N LYS A 16 -1.86 9.66 7.94
CA LYS A 16 -2.25 10.61 8.98
C LYS A 16 -2.71 11.90 8.31
N SER A 17 -3.97 12.24 8.51
CA SER A 17 -4.55 13.51 8.07
C SER A 17 -4.71 14.44 9.27
N ASP A 18 -4.26 15.68 9.15
CA ASP A 18 -4.48 16.71 10.18
C ASP A 18 -5.95 17.15 10.29
N LEU A 19 -6.77 16.77 9.30
CA LEU A 19 -8.17 17.22 9.15
C LEU A 19 -9.21 16.14 9.48
N GLU A 20 -8.84 14.86 9.55
CA GLU A 20 -9.77 13.76 9.81
C GLU A 20 -9.24 12.74 10.83
N ASP A 21 -10.08 12.31 11.76
CA ASP A 21 -9.81 11.20 12.69
C ASP A 21 -9.71 9.83 11.99
N LYS A 22 -10.12 9.74 10.71
CA LYS A 22 -10.05 8.51 9.92
C LYS A 22 -8.75 8.45 9.14
N VAL A 23 -7.84 7.62 9.63
CA VAL A 23 -6.65 7.20 8.89
C VAL A 23 -7.07 6.46 7.63
N GLU A 24 -6.88 7.08 6.46
CA GLU A 24 -7.06 6.37 5.19
C GLU A 24 -5.97 5.32 5.05
N GLN A 25 -6.36 4.09 4.69
CA GLN A 25 -5.43 2.97 4.52
C GLN A 25 -5.26 2.60 3.05
N VAL A 26 -4.01 2.38 2.65
CA VAL A 26 -3.60 2.02 1.28
C VAL A 26 -2.73 0.77 1.36
N LEU A 27 -2.84 -0.11 0.36
CA LEU A 27 -2.05 -1.34 0.30
C LEU A 27 -0.95 -1.22 -0.77
N TYR A 28 0.29 -1.42 -0.34
CA TYR A 28 1.45 -1.60 -1.20
C TYR A 28 1.90 -3.06 -1.11
N ALA A 29 2.10 -3.76 -2.22
CA ALA A 29 2.56 -5.15 -2.18
C ALA A 29 3.12 -5.60 -3.53
N THR A 30 3.65 -6.82 -3.61
CA THR A 30 4.17 -7.41 -4.84
C THR A 30 3.27 -8.55 -5.32
N PHE A 31 3.05 -8.68 -6.64
CA PHE A 31 2.35 -9.84 -7.19
C PHE A 31 3.16 -11.13 -7.00
N ALA A 32 2.56 -12.14 -6.37
CA ALA A 32 3.22 -13.42 -6.10
C ALA A 32 3.24 -14.36 -7.33
N GLU A 33 2.26 -14.21 -8.22
CA GLU A 33 2.05 -15.03 -9.42
C GLU A 33 1.58 -14.12 -10.58
N ASP A 34 1.71 -14.58 -11.82
CA ASP A 34 1.20 -13.85 -12.98
C ASP A 34 -0.32 -13.73 -12.91
N SER A 35 -0.82 -12.51 -13.04
CA SER A 35 -2.24 -12.20 -12.99
C SER A 35 -2.63 -11.27 -14.14
N LYS A 36 -3.93 -11.10 -14.37
CA LYS A 36 -4.42 -10.08 -15.32
C LYS A 36 -4.10 -8.66 -14.87
N ASN A 37 -3.89 -8.46 -13.57
CA ASN A 37 -3.71 -7.14 -12.96
C ASN A 37 -2.23 -6.77 -12.78
N GLY A 38 -1.30 -7.67 -13.10
CA GLY A 38 0.14 -7.45 -12.96
C GLY A 38 0.93 -8.75 -13.08
N LYS A 39 2.22 -8.63 -13.35
CA LYS A 39 3.15 -9.77 -13.50
C LYS A 39 3.80 -10.13 -12.18
N LYS A 40 4.24 -11.38 -12.03
CA LYS A 40 5.01 -11.80 -10.86
C LYS A 40 6.20 -10.86 -10.62
N GLY A 41 6.32 -10.36 -9.38
CA GLY A 41 7.39 -9.44 -8.99
C GLY A 41 7.10 -7.95 -9.24
N GLU A 42 6.01 -7.62 -9.94
CA GLU A 42 5.57 -6.23 -10.11
C GLU A 42 4.95 -5.71 -8.81
N ALA A 43 5.18 -4.41 -8.52
CA ALA A 43 4.61 -3.76 -7.36
C ALA A 43 3.19 -3.26 -7.67
N LEU A 44 2.25 -3.61 -6.80
CA LEU A 44 0.92 -3.03 -6.74
C LEU A 44 0.92 -1.88 -5.73
N PHE A 45 0.49 -0.70 -6.19
CA PHE A 45 0.09 0.40 -5.33
C PHE A 45 -1.44 0.52 -5.39
N SER A 46 -2.16 -0.14 -4.49
CA SER A 46 -3.62 -0.18 -4.54
C SER A 46 -4.22 1.07 -3.88
N THR A 47 -5.23 1.66 -4.52
CA THR A 47 -6.03 2.74 -3.95
C THR A 47 -6.99 2.23 -2.87
N LYS A 48 -7.06 2.95 -1.76
CA LYS A 48 -7.94 2.80 -0.57
C LYS A 48 -8.46 1.39 -0.27
N VAL A 49 -8.00 0.83 0.84
CA VAL A 49 -8.56 -0.40 1.44
C VAL A 49 -9.97 -0.09 1.95
N MET A 50 -10.94 -0.87 1.47
CA MET A 50 -12.35 -0.73 1.85
C MET A 50 -12.78 -1.73 2.92
N GLU A 51 -12.27 -2.96 2.84
CA GLU A 51 -12.67 -4.06 3.72
C GLU A 51 -11.49 -5.01 3.93
N VAL A 52 -11.31 -5.48 5.15
CA VAL A 52 -10.24 -6.42 5.54
C VAL A 52 -10.90 -7.60 6.25
N ASN A 53 -10.63 -8.81 5.75
CA ASN A 53 -11.10 -10.05 6.35
C ASN A 53 -9.93 -11.04 6.50
N GLY A 54 -9.20 -10.93 7.61
CA GLY A 54 -7.94 -11.64 7.81
C GLY A 54 -6.90 -11.18 6.78
N LEU A 55 -6.48 -12.09 5.90
CA LEU A 55 -5.51 -11.82 4.83
C LEU A 55 -6.17 -11.46 3.49
N GLU A 56 -7.50 -11.37 3.42
CA GLU A 56 -8.23 -10.93 2.23
C GLU A 56 -8.52 -9.42 2.32
N TYR A 57 -8.00 -8.66 1.36
CA TYR A 57 -8.11 -7.21 1.27
C TYR A 57 -8.92 -6.83 0.04
N ARG A 58 -9.94 -6.02 0.26
CA ARG A 58 -10.77 -5.44 -0.80
C ARG A 58 -10.43 -3.97 -0.94
N THR A 59 -10.12 -3.57 -2.17
CA THR A 59 -9.70 -2.20 -2.48
C THR A 59 -10.74 -1.46 -3.31
N PHE A 60 -10.61 -0.14 -3.39
CA PHE A 60 -11.41 0.68 -4.27
C PHE A 60 -11.11 0.29 -5.74
N GLY A 61 -12.15 -0.12 -6.48
CA GLY A 61 -12.03 -0.84 -7.76
C GLY A 61 -12.52 -2.29 -7.69
N ALA A 62 -12.69 -2.82 -6.47
CA ALA A 62 -13.25 -4.13 -6.15
C ALA A 62 -12.43 -5.33 -6.71
N ASP A 63 -11.12 -5.18 -6.76
CA ASP A 63 -10.21 -6.33 -6.78
C ASP A 63 -10.11 -6.93 -5.37
N PHE A 64 -9.92 -8.24 -5.33
CA PHE A 64 -9.71 -8.99 -4.09
C PHE A 64 -8.27 -9.47 -4.06
N TYR A 65 -7.52 -8.99 -3.08
CA TYR A 65 -6.13 -9.38 -2.88
C TYR A 65 -6.03 -10.33 -1.69
N ILE A 66 -5.28 -11.41 -1.86
CA ILE A 66 -4.95 -12.33 -0.78
C ILE A 66 -3.48 -12.16 -0.45
N LEU A 67 -3.18 -11.84 0.81
CA LEU A 67 -1.82 -11.78 1.32
C LEU A 67 -1.36 -13.16 1.81
N ASP A 68 -0.08 -13.45 1.67
CA ASP A 68 0.57 -14.65 2.21
C ASP A 68 0.86 -14.56 3.72
N ALA A 69 0.99 -13.34 4.23
CA ALA A 69 1.24 -13.03 5.64
C ALA A 69 0.55 -11.71 6.05
N GLU A 70 0.52 -11.45 7.36
CA GLU A 70 0.07 -10.15 7.86
C GLU A 70 0.97 -9.02 7.31
N PRO A 71 0.37 -7.93 6.79
CA PRO A 71 1.16 -6.88 6.19
C PRO A 71 1.90 -6.08 7.26
N GLN A 72 3.08 -5.58 6.89
CA GLN A 72 3.77 -4.58 7.70
C GLN A 72 2.94 -3.31 7.77
N LYS A 73 3.06 -2.54 8.85
CA LYS A 73 2.38 -1.25 8.99
C LYS A 73 3.36 -0.12 8.77
N PHE A 74 2.95 0.88 8.01
CA PHE A 74 3.78 2.03 7.72
C PHE A 74 2.95 3.32 7.80
N ASP A 75 3.36 4.24 8.66
CA ASP A 75 2.67 5.52 8.85
C ASP A 75 3.36 6.62 8.05
N VAL A 76 2.55 7.41 7.35
CA VAL A 76 2.98 8.58 6.58
C VAL A 76 2.00 9.73 6.81
N ASP A 77 2.47 10.96 6.64
CA ASP A 77 1.58 12.11 6.47
C ASP A 77 1.04 12.19 5.02
N VAL A 78 0.17 13.15 4.76
CA VAL A 78 -0.43 13.36 3.42
C VAL A 78 0.63 13.73 2.37
N PHE A 79 1.65 14.51 2.74
CA PHE A 79 2.70 14.92 1.80
C PHE A 79 3.56 13.74 1.39
N GLU A 80 4.02 12.96 2.36
CA GLU A 80 4.79 11.74 2.16
C GLU A 80 4.00 10.70 1.37
N PHE A 81 2.72 10.53 1.66
CA PHE A 81 1.85 9.67 0.88
C PHE A 81 1.76 10.10 -0.59
N ASN A 82 1.52 11.40 -0.84
CA ASN A 82 1.44 11.93 -2.20
C ASN A 82 2.77 11.73 -2.94
N LEU A 83 3.90 11.98 -2.27
CA LEU A 83 5.22 11.75 -2.83
C LEU A 83 5.42 10.27 -3.20
N MET A 84 5.06 9.34 -2.31
CA MET A 84 5.12 7.90 -2.61
C MET A 84 4.25 7.53 -3.80
N HIS A 85 3.02 8.04 -3.85
CA HIS A 85 2.05 7.71 -4.90
C HIS A 85 2.45 8.28 -6.26
N GLU A 86 2.90 9.54 -6.33
CA GLU A 86 3.29 10.19 -7.58
C GLU A 86 4.60 9.65 -8.15
N CYS A 87 5.56 9.32 -7.29
CA CYS A 87 6.87 8.80 -7.70
C CYS A 87 6.97 7.27 -7.66
N MET A 88 5.91 6.58 -7.27
CA MET A 88 5.87 5.12 -7.08
C MET A 88 6.93 4.60 -6.09
N TYR A 89 7.29 5.40 -5.08
CA TYR A 89 8.25 4.97 -4.06
C TYR A 89 7.66 3.89 -3.16
N SER A 90 8.50 2.89 -2.87
CA SER A 90 8.25 1.91 -1.82
C SER A 90 8.38 2.54 -0.43
N PRO A 91 7.79 1.93 0.61
CA PRO A 91 7.97 2.36 1.99
C PRO A 91 9.45 2.51 2.41
N ASN A 92 10.32 1.62 1.92
CA ASN A 92 11.74 1.66 2.23
C ASN A 92 12.45 2.83 1.54
N GLU A 93 12.12 3.12 0.27
CA GLU A 93 12.66 4.29 -0.43
C GLU A 93 12.24 5.59 0.26
N LEU A 94 11.01 5.67 0.78
CA LEU A 94 10.60 6.84 1.58
C LEU A 94 11.41 6.95 2.88
N LEU A 95 11.69 5.83 3.56
CA LEU A 95 12.53 5.83 4.76
C LEU A 95 13.93 6.38 4.47
N GLU A 96 14.56 5.96 3.38
CA GLU A 96 15.86 6.49 2.95
C GLU A 96 15.78 7.99 2.64
N LEU A 97 14.68 8.44 2.00
CA LEU A 97 14.46 9.87 1.73
C LEU A 97 14.28 10.70 3.01
N ARG A 98 13.58 10.18 4.02
CA ARG A 98 13.45 10.83 5.33
C ARG A 98 14.79 11.07 5.99
N GLU A 99 15.74 10.15 5.83
CA GLU A 99 17.09 10.29 6.38
C GLU A 99 17.94 11.31 5.60
N MET A 100 17.65 11.51 4.32
CA MET A 100 18.35 12.48 3.46
C MET A 100 17.78 13.91 3.57
N LEU A 101 16.50 14.06 3.91
CA LEU A 101 15.86 15.36 4.10
C LEU A 101 16.14 15.89 5.51
N PRO A 102 16.62 17.15 5.66
CA PRO A 102 16.80 17.73 6.99
C PRO A 102 15.44 17.82 7.69
N ALA A 103 15.39 17.40 8.96
CA ALA A 103 14.16 17.45 9.76
C ALA A 103 13.63 18.90 9.87
N GLY A 104 12.49 19.19 9.23
CA GLY A 104 11.76 20.44 9.44
C GLY A 104 11.29 21.17 8.18
N TYR A 105 10.57 20.48 7.29
CA TYR A 105 9.66 21.15 6.35
C TYR A 105 8.24 21.14 6.89
#